data_AF-A0A959JHS5-F1
#
_entry.id   AF-A0A959JHS5-F1
#
_cell.length_a   1.000
_cell.length_b   1.000
_cell.length_c   1.000
_cell.angle_alpha   90.00
_cell.angle_beta   90.00
_cell.angle_gamma   90.00
#
_symmetry.space_group_name_H-M   'P 1'
#
loop_
_entity.id
_entity.type
_entity.pdbx_description
1 polymer ?
#
loop_
_entity_poly.entity_id
_entity_poly.type
_entity_poly.pdbx_seq_one_letter_code
_entity_poly.pdbx_strand_id
1 'polypeptide(L)'
;NHQQNPQSGTPIPLKTWENELLDVLSDREIEIVRLIRDGYTNQGIAGQLFISINTVKTHLNHIYQKLNVSSRTGLLAKIRQ
;
A
#
# COMPACT_ATOMS: atom_id res chain seq x y z
N ASN A 1 34.16 35.04 -4.67
CA ASN A 1 32.70 34.90 -4.74
C ASN A 1 32.40 33.44 -5.11
N HIS A 2 32.39 32.54 -4.13
CA HIS A 2 32.15 31.11 -4.33
C HIS A 2 30.68 30.82 -4.03
N GLN A 3 29.81 31.02 -5.01
CA GLN A 3 28.44 30.55 -4.92
C GLN A 3 28.46 29.03 -5.13
N GLN A 4 28.54 28.28 -4.03
CA GLN A 4 28.33 26.85 -4.06
C GLN A 4 26.86 26.59 -4.41
N ASN A 5 26.65 26.00 -5.57
CA ASN A 5 25.42 25.31 -5.94
C ASN A 5 25.29 24.06 -5.05
N PRO A 6 24.27 23.92 -4.19
CA PRO A 6 24.03 22.65 -3.53
C PRO A 6 23.40 21.69 -4.54
N GLN A 7 24.23 20.86 -5.18
CA GLN A 7 23.79 19.57 -5.68
C GLN A 7 23.55 18.66 -4.48
N SER A 8 22.30 18.50 -4.07
CA SER A 8 21.89 17.37 -3.24
C SER A 8 20.50 16.95 -3.68
N GLY A 9 20.45 15.84 -4.42
CA GLY A 9 19.22 15.24 -4.88
C GLY A 9 18.32 14.97 -3.70
N THR A 10 17.22 15.72 -3.61
CA THR A 10 16.04 15.21 -2.95
C THR A 10 15.54 14.05 -3.82
N PRO A 11 15.64 12.77 -3.39
CA PRO A 11 14.66 11.83 -3.87
C PRO A 11 13.33 12.42 -3.41
N ILE A 12 12.58 12.97 -4.35
CA ILE A 12 11.15 13.21 -4.20
C ILE A 12 10.60 12.01 -3.41
N PRO A 13 10.12 12.17 -2.15
CA PRO A 13 9.56 11.06 -1.43
C PRO A 13 8.21 10.75 -2.07
N LEU A 14 8.24 9.89 -3.10
CA LEU A 14 7.04 9.30 -3.66
C LEU A 14 6.45 8.42 -2.55
N LYS A 15 5.44 8.94 -1.84
CA LYS A 15 4.64 8.32 -0.76
C LYS A 15 5.37 8.00 0.55
N THR A 16 5.19 8.87 1.53
CA THR A 16 5.58 8.69 2.93
C THR A 16 4.95 7.45 3.59
N TRP A 17 3.68 7.14 3.31
CA TRP A 17 2.99 5.96 3.85
C TRP A 17 3.24 4.67 3.06
N GLU A 18 3.75 4.75 1.82
CA GLU A 18 4.15 3.52 1.12
C GLU A 18 5.44 2.97 1.67
N ASN A 19 6.41 3.80 2.04
CA ASN A 19 7.66 3.31 2.61
C ASN A 19 7.43 2.56 3.94
N GLU A 20 6.52 3.03 4.78
CA GLU A 20 6.15 2.32 6.01
C GLU A 20 5.38 1.01 5.73
N LEU A 21 4.57 0.98 4.67
CA LEU A 21 3.89 -0.25 4.24
C LEU A 21 4.84 -1.22 3.52
N LEU A 22 5.84 -0.72 2.81
CA LEU A 22 6.85 -1.49 2.07
C LEU A 22 7.74 -2.31 3.01
N ASP A 23 7.96 -1.83 4.23
CA ASP A 23 8.74 -2.54 5.24
C ASP A 23 7.97 -3.71 5.88
N VAL A 24 6.64 -3.62 5.91
CA VAL A 24 5.77 -4.56 6.64
C VAL A 24 5.01 -5.53 5.72
N LEU A 25 4.64 -5.08 4.52
CA LEU A 25 3.86 -5.82 3.55
C LEU A 25 4.73 -6.37 2.42
N SER A 26 4.36 -7.54 1.91
CA SER A 26 4.95 -8.08 0.68
C SER A 26 4.44 -7.31 -0.55
N ASP A 27 5.18 -7.35 -1.66
CA ASP A 27 4.79 -6.67 -2.91
C ASP A 27 3.34 -6.93 -3.31
N ARG A 28 2.90 -8.20 -3.17
CA ARG A 28 1.54 -8.60 -3.49
C ARG A 28 0.49 -7.98 -2.58
N GLU A 29 0.80 -7.84 -1.31
CA GLU A 29 -0.08 -7.20 -0.33
C GLU A 29 -0.19 -5.70 -0.61
N ILE A 30 0.90 -5.08 -1.04
CA ILE A 30 0.94 -3.66 -1.44
C ILE A 30 0.07 -3.42 -2.68
N GLU A 31 0.14 -4.28 -3.69
CA GLU A 31 -0.75 -4.22 -4.85
C GLU A 31 -2.23 -4.26 -4.44
N ILE A 32 -2.58 -5.19 -3.54
CA ILE A 32 -3.95 -5.31 -3.02
C ILE A 32 -4.36 -4.04 -2.26
N VAL A 33 -3.49 -3.50 -1.42
CA VAL A 33 -3.73 -2.25 -0.68
C VAL A 33 -3.95 -1.07 -1.62
N ARG A 34 -3.14 -0.95 -2.69
CA ARG A 34 -3.30 0.10 -3.72
C ARG A 34 -4.67 0.01 -4.38
N LEU A 35 -5.07 -1.19 -4.82
CA LEU A 35 -6.37 -1.39 -5.45
C LEU A 35 -7.53 -1.12 -4.47
N ILE A 36 -7.38 -1.43 -3.17
CA ILE A 36 -8.39 -1.09 -2.16
C ILE A 36 -8.57 0.42 -2.04
N ARG A 37 -7.45 1.15 -1.97
CA ARG A 37 -7.42 2.62 -1.91
C ARG A 37 -8.05 3.24 -3.15
N ASP A 38 -7.82 2.64 -4.31
CA ASP A 38 -8.39 3.09 -5.59
C ASP A 38 -9.89 2.69 -5.74
N GLY A 39 -10.47 2.02 -4.74
CA GLY A 39 -11.90 1.75 -4.66
C GLY A 39 -12.36 0.38 -5.18
N TYR A 40 -11.42 -0.51 -5.56
CA TYR A 40 -11.78 -1.81 -6.13
C TYR A 40 -12.41 -2.75 -5.10
N THR A 41 -13.51 -3.43 -5.46
CA THR A 41 -14.09 -4.50 -4.65
C THR A 41 -13.15 -5.73 -4.63
N ASN A 42 -13.37 -6.67 -3.71
CA ASN A 42 -12.56 -7.91 -3.68
C ASN A 42 -12.66 -8.70 -5.00
N GLN A 43 -13.81 -8.61 -5.69
CA GLN A 43 -13.99 -9.18 -7.03
C GLN A 43 -13.18 -8.42 -8.08
N GLY A 44 -13.18 -7.08 -8.03
CA GLY A 44 -12.37 -6.26 -8.91
C GLY A 44 -10.87 -6.52 -8.73
N ILE A 45 -10.41 -6.62 -7.48
CA ILE A 45 -9.03 -6.96 -7.14
C ILE A 45 -8.67 -8.34 -7.68
N ALA A 46 -9.52 -9.35 -7.43
CA ALA A 46 -9.33 -10.70 -7.95
C ALA A 46 -9.16 -10.70 -9.49
N GLY A 47 -9.98 -9.92 -10.19
CA GLY A 47 -9.89 -9.75 -11.65
C GLY A 47 -8.62 -9.04 -12.11
N GLN A 48 -8.24 -7.94 -11.46
CA GLN A 48 -7.00 -7.19 -11.78
C GLN A 48 -5.74 -8.03 -11.56
N LEU A 49 -5.77 -8.87 -10.53
CA LEU A 49 -4.62 -9.64 -10.07
C LEU A 49 -4.61 -11.07 -10.62
N PHE A 50 -5.61 -11.48 -11.40
CA PHE A 50 -5.79 -12.83 -11.94
C PHE A 50 -5.73 -13.94 -10.87
N ILE A 51 -6.33 -13.69 -9.70
CA ILE A 51 -6.40 -14.62 -8.57
C ILE A 51 -7.83 -14.81 -8.09
N SER A 52 -8.08 -15.87 -7.32
CA SER A 52 -9.39 -16.12 -6.72
C SER A 52 -9.74 -15.09 -5.65
N ILE A 53 -11.04 -14.78 -5.52
CA ILE A 53 -11.56 -13.91 -4.44
C ILE A 53 -11.16 -14.45 -3.06
N ASN A 54 -11.10 -15.77 -2.88
CA ASN A 54 -10.64 -16.38 -1.64
C ASN A 54 -9.18 -16.04 -1.34
N THR A 55 -8.32 -16.08 -2.35
CA THR A 55 -6.91 -15.66 -2.25
C THR A 55 -6.81 -14.19 -1.85
N VAL A 56 -7.63 -13.32 -2.44
CA VAL A 56 -7.71 -11.90 -2.02
C VAL A 56 -8.11 -11.77 -0.55
N LYS A 57 -9.11 -12.53 -0.08
CA LYS A 57 -9.51 -12.53 1.33
C LYS A 57 -8.40 -13.01 2.27
N THR A 58 -7.64 -14.04 1.87
CA THR A 58 -6.48 -14.51 2.64
C THR A 58 -5.41 -13.42 2.75
N HIS A 59 -5.04 -12.79 1.63
CA HIS A 59 -4.10 -11.66 1.66
C HIS A 59 -4.62 -10.51 2.51
N LEU A 60 -5.90 -10.16 2.40
CA LEU A 60 -6.53 -9.14 3.24
C LEU A 60 -6.42 -9.46 4.73
N ASN A 61 -6.63 -10.72 5.12
CA ASN A 61 -6.48 -11.13 6.50
C ASN A 61 -5.03 -10.95 6.99
N HIS A 62 -4.04 -11.31 6.17
CA HIS A 62 -2.63 -11.10 6.52
C HIS A 62 -2.29 -9.61 6.61
N ILE A 63 -2.74 -8.78 5.66
CA ILE A 63 -2.58 -7.32 5.70
C ILE A 63 -3.18 -6.74 6.98
N TYR A 64 -4.39 -7.16 7.34
CA TYR A 64 -5.08 -6.71 8.55
C TYR A 64 -4.30 -7.05 9.81
N GLN A 65 -3.78 -8.28 9.92
CA GLN A 65 -2.93 -8.68 11.04
C GLN A 65 -1.63 -7.88 11.09
N LYS A 66 -0.94 -7.76 9.96
CA LYS A 66 0.34 -7.03 9.84
C LYS A 66 0.22 -5.54 10.19
N LEU A 67 -0.88 -4.91 9.78
CA LEU A 67 -1.12 -3.49 10.03
C LEU A 67 -1.89 -3.21 11.32
N ASN A 68 -2.24 -4.26 12.07
CA ASN A 68 -3.07 -4.21 13.27
C ASN A 68 -4.39 -3.45 13.04
N VAL A 69 -5.08 -3.76 11.94
CA VAL A 69 -6.40 -3.22 11.59
C VAL A 69 -7.39 -4.36 11.42
N SER A 70 -8.67 -4.14 11.74
CA SER A 70 -9.68 -5.22 11.70
C SER A 70 -10.68 -5.08 10.55
N SER A 71 -10.54 -4.07 9.70
CA SER A 71 -11.55 -3.75 8.67
C SER A 71 -10.97 -2.97 7.50
N ARG A 72 -11.63 -3.08 6.35
CA ARG A 72 -11.31 -2.31 5.13
C ARG A 72 -11.29 -0.81 5.39
N THR A 73 -12.25 -0.30 6.17
CA THR A 73 -12.28 1.12 6.57
C THR A 73 -11.09 1.49 7.45
N GLY A 74 -10.69 0.62 8.38
CA GLY A 74 -9.49 0.83 9.22
C GLY A 74 -8.21 0.84 8.40
N LEU A 75 -8.11 -0.05 7.41
CA LEU A 75 -7.02 -0.05 6.44
C LEU A 75 -6.97 1.28 5.66
N LEU A 76 -8.11 1.73 5.11
CA LEU A 76 -8.20 3.00 4.39
C LEU A 76 -7.86 4.21 5.27
N ALA A 77 -8.30 4.19 6.53
CA ALA A 77 -7.98 5.23 7.50
C ALA A 77 -6.47 5.28 7.81
N LYS A 78 -5.79 4.13 7.82
CA LYS A 78 -4.35 4.03 8.07
C LYS A 78 -3.51 4.50 6.87
N ILE A 79 -4.01 4.32 5.64
CA ILE A 79 -3.31 4.76 4.41
C ILE A 79 -3.53 6.26 4.11
N ARG A 80 -4.58 6.87 4.66
CA ARG A 80 -4.91 8.30 4.46
C ARG A 80 -4.25 9.23 5.47
N GLN A 81 -3.68 8.70 6.55
CA GLN A 81 -2.92 9.45 7.57
C GLN A 81 -1.47 9.58 7.14
#